data_AF-A0A8R1IQR7-F1
#
_entry.id   AF-A0A8R1IQR7-F1
#
_cell.length_a   1.000
_cell.length_b   1.000
_cell.length_c   1.000
_cell.angle_alpha   90.00
_cell.angle_beta   90.00
_cell.angle_gamma   90.00
#
_symmetry.space_group_name_H-M   'P 1'
#
loop_
_entity.id
_entity.type
_entity.pdbx_description
1 polymer ?
#
loop_
_entity_poly.entity_id
_entity_poly.type
_entity_poly.pdbx_seq_one_letter_code
_entity_poly.pdbx_strand_id
1 'polypeptide(L)'
;MKVTRNYGKNKSLGNEGAIVNIRGVGLPAAECKIVVNNEQTTVEKYFKDRYNIVLEYPKLFTIEARGKFGNLEYIPVELLNVCNFQIVTTEQMSKKEQESLIALSAAKPHLRRATTDAVAKEVGLLSSSINEFLKVADQSETVKGVVLPKPTVLFGQGRKVDWGALARTGNKKPDTDFMAVGQFFQPAQCLNWEVVFNEGGELEGAISQLVSAMTLSGIKVQPPRVTFIRNEDLKVCCMNHKIGYGPEGSKTDPGVSGAAASNVLAAL
;
A
#
# COMPACT_ATOMS: atom_id res chain seq x y z
N MET A 1 9.50 6.35 17.49
CA MET A 1 10.91 6.24 17.05
C MET A 1 11.81 6.01 18.25
N LYS A 2 12.78 5.11 18.13
CA LYS A 2 13.79 4.79 19.16
C LYS A 2 15.11 5.47 18.82
N VAL A 3 15.77 6.04 19.82
CA VAL A 3 17.07 6.69 19.68
C VAL A 3 17.97 6.31 20.86
N THR A 4 19.28 6.30 20.66
CA THR A 4 20.25 6.13 21.74
C THR A 4 20.94 7.44 22.07
N ARG A 5 21.32 7.60 23.34
CA ARG A 5 21.99 8.80 23.85
C ARG A 5 23.46 8.76 23.46
N ASN A 6 23.94 9.78 22.76
CA ASN A 6 25.34 9.95 22.38
C ASN A 6 26.10 10.91 23.33
N TYR A 7 25.83 10.81 24.63
CA TYR A 7 26.47 11.64 25.66
C TYR A 7 26.55 10.91 27.01
N GLY A 8 27.37 11.45 27.92
CA GLY A 8 27.55 10.91 29.27
C GLY A 8 28.20 9.52 29.30
N LYS A 9 27.85 8.71 30.31
CA LYS A 9 28.45 7.38 30.56
C LYS A 9 28.18 6.35 29.46
N ASN A 10 27.13 6.57 28.67
CA ASN A 10 26.70 5.63 27.62
C ASN A 10 27.13 6.08 26.22
N LYS A 11 28.00 7.10 26.13
CA LYS A 11 28.56 7.58 24.87
C LYS A 11 29.28 6.42 24.16
N SER A 12 29.10 6.31 22.85
CA SER A 12 29.72 5.30 21.98
C SER A 12 29.27 3.84 22.17
N LEU A 13 28.31 3.55 23.05
CA LEU A 13 27.76 2.19 23.18
C LEU A 13 26.81 1.80 22.05
N GLY A 14 26.52 2.71 21.11
CA GLY A 14 25.69 2.42 19.93
C GLY A 14 24.31 1.88 20.33
N ASN A 15 24.00 0.65 19.91
CA ASN A 15 22.74 -0.04 20.21
C ASN A 15 22.69 -0.63 21.63
N GLU A 16 23.82 -0.72 22.33
CA GLU A 16 23.92 -1.14 23.73
C GLU A 16 23.80 0.04 24.71
N GLY A 17 23.73 1.26 24.18
CA GLY A 17 23.50 2.48 24.97
C GLY A 17 22.08 2.56 25.53
N ALA A 18 21.84 3.59 26.35
CA ALA A 18 20.48 3.85 26.86
C ALA A 18 19.53 4.24 25.72
N ILE A 19 18.62 3.32 25.38
CA ILE A 19 17.57 3.52 24.39
C ILE A 19 16.46 4.39 24.98
N VAL A 20 16.01 5.35 24.19
CA VAL A 20 14.97 6.32 24.52
C VAL A 20 13.91 6.31 23.43
N ASN A 21 12.63 6.33 23.84
CA ASN A 21 11.51 6.49 22.93
C ASN A 21 11.15 7.97 22.83
N ILE A 22 11.14 8.51 21.60
CA ILE A 22 10.67 9.87 21.33
C ILE A 22 9.15 9.91 21.51
N ARG A 23 8.67 10.85 22.33
CA ARG A 23 7.24 11.14 22.52
C ARG A 23 6.78 12.36 21.76
N GLY A 24 7.65 13.36 21.64
CA GLY A 24 7.32 14.64 21.05
C GLY A 24 8.57 15.43 20.68
N VAL A 25 8.33 16.62 20.16
CA VAL A 25 9.37 17.58 19.80
C VAL A 25 9.15 18.83 20.65
N GLY A 26 10.19 19.24 21.37
CA GLY A 26 10.20 20.42 22.21
C GLY A 26 10.82 21.64 21.52
N LEU A 27 10.96 22.72 22.29
CA LEU A 27 11.58 23.97 21.86
C LEU A 27 13.09 23.80 21.56
N PRO A 28 13.71 24.76 20.85
CA PRO A 28 15.16 24.82 20.67
C PRO A 28 15.93 24.69 21.98
N ALA A 29 17.11 24.06 21.97
CA ALA A 29 17.89 23.83 23.19
C ALA A 29 18.25 25.12 23.95
N ALA A 30 18.44 26.23 23.24
CA ALA A 30 18.68 27.56 23.81
C ALA A 30 17.46 28.14 24.57
N GLU A 31 16.25 27.77 24.16
CA GLU A 31 14.99 28.34 24.68
C GLU A 31 14.23 27.37 25.59
N CYS A 32 14.50 26.06 25.46
CA CYS A 32 13.87 25.01 26.24
C CYS A 32 14.33 25.10 27.69
N LYS A 33 13.42 25.49 28.59
CA LYS A 33 13.67 25.61 30.03
C LYS A 33 13.34 24.31 30.74
N ILE A 34 14.26 23.86 31.59
CA ILE A 34 14.11 22.70 32.47
C ILE A 34 14.39 23.11 33.92
N VAL A 35 13.76 22.41 34.87
CA VAL A 35 14.01 22.62 36.29
C VAL A 35 15.06 21.62 36.76
N VAL A 36 16.19 22.11 37.25
CA VAL A 36 17.29 21.30 37.80
C VAL A 36 17.63 21.85 39.17
N ASN A 37 17.55 21.03 40.21
CA ASN A 37 17.79 21.44 41.61
C ASN A 37 16.95 22.67 42.05
N ASN A 38 15.67 22.71 41.68
CA ASN A 38 14.74 23.83 41.92
C ASN A 38 15.08 25.16 41.23
N GLU A 39 16.06 25.19 40.33
CA GLU A 39 16.37 26.36 39.50
C GLU A 39 15.96 26.11 38.04
N GLN A 40 15.45 27.14 37.37
CA GLN A 40 15.19 27.09 35.93
C GLN A 40 16.49 27.34 35.17
N THR A 41 16.87 26.40 34.31
CA THR A 41 18.00 26.52 33.40
C THR A 41 17.59 26.12 31.99
N THR A 42 18.33 26.57 30.97
CA THR A 42 18.09 26.12 29.59
C THR A 42 18.74 24.76 29.35
N VAL A 43 18.23 23.98 28.41
CA VAL A 43 18.83 22.69 28.04
C VAL A 43 20.28 22.90 27.58
N GLU A 44 20.55 23.92 26.76
CA GLU A 44 21.92 24.27 26.35
C GLU A 44 22.85 24.48 27.56
N LYS A 45 22.43 25.33 28.51
CA LYS A 45 23.23 25.64 29.70
C LYS A 45 23.42 24.41 30.58
N TYR A 46 22.38 23.58 30.74
CA TYR A 46 22.47 22.33 31.47
C TYR A 46 23.51 21.37 30.89
N PHE A 47 23.54 21.19 29.57
CA PHE A 47 24.51 20.29 28.92
C PHE A 47 25.94 20.83 28.99
N LYS A 48 26.11 22.15 28.93
CA LYS A 48 27.39 22.82 29.17
C LYS A 48 27.87 22.62 30.61
N ASP A 49 27.03 22.87 31.60
CA ASP A 49 27.43 22.85 33.00
C ASP A 49 27.58 21.42 33.55
N ARG A 50 26.71 20.49 33.16
CA ARG A 50 26.68 19.11 33.71
C ARG A 50 27.61 18.14 32.98
N TYR A 51 27.69 18.27 31.66
CA TYR A 51 28.42 17.32 30.81
C TYR A 51 29.63 17.94 30.10
N ASN A 52 29.86 19.25 30.27
CA ASN A 52 30.90 20.00 29.56
C ASN A 52 30.77 19.88 28.04
N ILE A 53 29.53 19.91 27.54
CA ILE A 53 29.22 19.84 26.11
C ILE A 53 28.71 21.20 25.64
N VAL A 54 29.43 21.81 24.70
CA VAL A 54 28.95 22.99 23.97
C VAL A 54 28.22 22.49 22.73
N LEU A 55 26.93 22.79 22.62
CA LEU A 55 26.13 22.41 21.45
C LEU A 55 26.56 23.24 20.24
N GLU A 56 26.79 22.59 19.11
CA GLU A 56 27.08 23.30 17.85
C GLU A 56 25.81 23.93 17.28
N TYR A 57 24.66 23.30 17.51
CA TYR A 57 23.38 23.73 16.96
C TYR A 57 22.32 23.98 18.03
N PRO A 58 22.49 24.98 18.93
CA PRO A 58 21.58 25.23 20.05
C PRO A 58 20.19 25.73 19.60
N LYS A 59 20.06 26.17 18.34
CA LYS A 59 18.80 26.58 17.72
C LYS A 59 17.95 25.41 17.21
N LEU A 60 18.50 24.19 17.16
CA LEU A 60 17.72 23.01 16.82
C LEU A 60 16.83 22.57 17.98
N PHE A 61 15.72 21.94 17.62
CA PHE A 61 14.74 21.44 18.57
C PHE A 61 15.32 20.38 19.51
N THR A 62 14.67 20.22 20.65
CA THR A 62 14.91 19.12 21.58
C THR A 62 13.86 18.02 21.35
N ILE A 63 14.20 16.77 21.65
CA ILE A 63 13.17 15.73 21.74
C ILE A 63 12.58 15.70 23.14
N GLU A 64 11.32 15.31 23.23
CA GLU A 64 10.69 14.96 24.50
C GLU A 64 10.76 13.44 24.68
N ALA A 65 11.38 13.04 25.78
CA ALA A 65 11.59 11.66 26.15
C ALA A 65 11.04 11.36 27.54
N ARG A 66 10.66 10.10 27.78
CA ARG A 66 10.35 9.64 29.13
C ARG A 66 11.64 9.19 29.82
N GLY A 67 12.07 9.94 30.83
CA GLY A 67 13.21 9.61 31.68
C GLY A 67 12.90 8.52 32.71
N LYS A 68 13.90 8.21 33.55
CA LYS A 68 13.72 7.29 34.69
C LYS A 68 12.65 7.85 35.65
N PHE A 69 11.80 6.98 36.18
CA PHE A 69 10.69 7.32 37.07
C PHE A 69 9.56 8.17 36.44
N GLY A 70 9.52 8.26 35.10
CA GLY A 70 8.41 8.86 34.38
C GLY A 70 8.48 10.37 34.18
N ASN A 71 9.55 11.03 34.62
CA ASN A 71 9.79 12.44 34.37
C ASN A 71 10.04 12.69 32.88
N LEU A 72 9.61 13.85 32.38
CA LEU A 72 9.94 14.33 31.04
C LEU A 72 11.41 14.77 31.00
N GLU A 73 12.13 14.32 29.97
CA GLU A 73 13.50 14.70 29.70
C GLU A 73 13.57 15.34 28.31
N TYR A 74 14.28 16.47 28.23
CA TYR A 74 14.51 17.20 26.99
C TYR A 74 15.95 16.97 26.55
N ILE A 75 16.14 16.37 25.38
CA ILE A 75 17.47 16.01 24.87
C ILE A 75 17.70 16.70 23.52
N PRO A 76 18.79 17.46 23.34
CA PRO A 76 19.15 18.03 22.05
C PRO A 76 19.31 16.95 20.98
N VAL A 77 18.78 17.20 19.78
CA VAL A 77 18.86 16.24 18.67
C VAL A 77 20.28 15.88 18.25
N GLU A 78 21.22 16.82 18.40
CA GLU A 78 22.65 16.63 18.12
C GLU A 78 23.29 15.52 18.98
N LEU A 79 22.70 15.24 20.15
CA LEU A 79 23.22 14.26 21.11
C LEU A 79 22.52 12.91 21.03
N LEU A 80 21.86 12.62 19.91
CA LEU A 80 21.07 11.39 19.70
C LEU A 80 21.50 10.67 18.43
N ASN A 81 21.52 9.35 18.52
CA ASN A 81 21.70 8.47 17.37
C ASN A 81 20.41 7.67 17.13
N VAL A 82 20.03 7.49 15.87
CA VAL A 82 18.91 6.62 15.52
C VAL A 82 19.31 5.17 15.78
N CYS A 83 18.48 4.40 16.49
CA CYS A 83 18.76 2.98 16.69
C CYS A 83 18.70 2.24 15.35
N ASN A 84 19.64 1.32 15.11
CA ASN A 84 19.62 0.49 13.91
C ASN A 84 18.43 -0.49 13.94
N PHE A 85 18.07 -1.02 12.77
CA PHE A 85 17.07 -2.09 12.60
C PHE A 85 15.66 -1.72 13.09
N GLN A 86 15.32 -0.44 13.09
CA GLN A 86 13.94 -0.02 13.26
C GLN A 86 13.16 -0.32 11.98
N ILE A 87 12.11 -1.12 12.12
CA ILE A 87 11.23 -1.48 11.02
C ILE A 87 10.44 -0.24 10.60
N VAL A 88 10.53 0.11 9.32
CA VAL A 88 9.72 1.14 8.67
C VAL A 88 8.60 0.43 7.90
N THR A 89 7.36 0.83 8.13
CA THR A 89 6.21 0.25 7.39
C THR A 89 6.10 0.89 6.01
N THR A 90 5.48 0.19 5.06
CA THR A 90 5.26 0.70 3.69
C THR A 90 4.47 2.01 3.68
N GLU A 91 3.52 2.19 4.60
CA GLU A 91 2.74 3.42 4.78
C GLU A 91 3.58 4.64 5.16
N GLN A 92 4.74 4.41 5.80
CA GLN A 92 5.69 5.46 6.20
C GLN A 92 6.69 5.81 5.09
N MET A 93 6.71 5.05 4.00
CA MET A 93 7.60 5.26 2.86
C MET A 93 6.96 6.19 1.84
N SER A 94 7.77 7.06 1.24
CA SER A 94 7.37 7.81 0.05
C SER A 94 7.15 6.89 -1.15
N LYS A 95 6.35 7.33 -2.14
CA LYS A 95 6.09 6.56 -3.37
C LYS A 95 7.37 6.13 -4.08
N LYS A 96 8.37 7.02 -4.14
CA LYS A 96 9.68 6.75 -4.75
C LYS A 96 10.47 5.67 -4.00
N GLU A 97 10.39 5.66 -2.67
CA GLU A 97 11.02 4.62 -1.85
C GLU A 97 10.31 3.28 -2.03
N GLN A 98 8.98 3.27 -2.11
CA GLN A 98 8.20 2.06 -2.40
C GLN A 98 8.56 1.50 -3.78
N GLU A 99 8.65 2.33 -4.81
CA GLU A 99 9.07 1.93 -6.16
C GLU A 99 10.47 1.31 -6.15
N SER A 100 11.41 1.94 -5.43
CA SER A 100 12.77 1.44 -5.28
C SER A 100 12.81 0.10 -4.54
N LEU A 101 12.02 -0.04 -3.47
CA LEU A 101 11.90 -1.29 -2.71
C LEU A 101 11.31 -2.41 -3.58
N ILE A 102 10.28 -2.13 -4.37
CA ILE A 102 9.69 -3.09 -5.31
C ILE A 102 10.75 -3.51 -6.34
N ALA A 103 11.49 -2.57 -6.92
CA ALA A 103 12.55 -2.88 -7.88
C ALA A 103 13.65 -3.77 -7.28
N LEU A 104 14.05 -3.50 -6.02
CA LEU A 104 15.04 -4.29 -5.30
C LEU A 104 14.51 -5.69 -4.92
N SER A 105 13.22 -5.79 -4.59
CA SER A 105 12.59 -7.04 -4.15
C SER A 105 12.13 -7.93 -5.30
N ALA A 106 11.89 -7.34 -6.47
CA ALA A 106 11.43 -8.03 -7.68
C ALA A 106 12.57 -8.79 -8.37
N ALA A 107 13.01 -9.90 -7.77
CA ALA A 107 13.98 -10.78 -8.39
C ALA A 107 13.29 -11.88 -9.23
N LYS A 108 13.85 -12.15 -10.43
CA LYS A 108 13.38 -13.24 -11.30
C LYS A 108 13.58 -14.60 -10.61
N PRO A 109 12.76 -15.63 -10.88
CA PRO A 109 12.83 -16.91 -10.17
C PRO A 109 14.22 -17.57 -10.16
N HIS A 110 14.96 -17.53 -11.28
CA HIS A 110 16.31 -18.10 -11.35
C HIS A 110 17.31 -17.35 -10.45
N LEU A 111 17.19 -16.03 -10.35
CA LEU A 111 18.02 -15.22 -9.44
C LEU A 111 17.62 -15.47 -7.99
N ARG A 112 16.31 -15.52 -7.69
CA ARG A 112 15.81 -15.82 -6.34
C ARG A 112 16.31 -17.16 -5.83
N ARG A 113 16.33 -18.18 -6.68
CA ARG A 113 16.88 -19.50 -6.31
C ARG A 113 18.36 -19.40 -5.93
N ALA A 114 19.19 -18.83 -6.80
CA ALA A 114 20.62 -18.67 -6.54
C ALA A 114 20.91 -17.87 -5.26
N THR A 115 20.19 -16.76 -5.02
CA THR A 115 20.32 -15.97 -3.79
C THR A 115 19.88 -16.76 -2.56
N THR A 116 18.77 -17.51 -2.64
CA THR A 116 18.28 -18.32 -1.51
C THR A 116 19.28 -19.42 -1.15
N ASP A 117 19.83 -20.11 -2.15
CA ASP A 117 20.84 -21.16 -1.95
C ASP A 117 22.13 -20.57 -1.34
N ALA A 118 22.56 -19.39 -1.79
CA ALA A 118 23.71 -18.68 -1.23
C ALA A 118 23.49 -18.27 0.23
N VAL A 119 22.33 -17.68 0.55
CA VAL A 119 21.97 -17.28 1.92
C VAL A 119 21.89 -18.49 2.84
N ALA A 120 21.27 -19.59 2.39
CA ALA A 120 21.20 -20.82 3.18
C ALA A 120 22.60 -21.38 3.51
N LYS A 121 23.54 -21.28 2.56
CA LYS A 121 24.94 -21.64 2.76
C LYS A 121 25.65 -20.71 3.75
N GLU A 122 25.49 -19.40 3.60
CA GLU A 122 26.14 -18.39 4.45
C GLU A 122 25.65 -18.42 5.89
N VAL A 123 24.35 -18.64 6.11
CA VAL A 123 23.76 -18.76 7.46
C VAL A 123 24.17 -20.09 8.13
N GLY A 124 24.89 -20.96 7.41
CA GLY A 124 25.36 -22.24 7.95
C GLY A 124 24.24 -23.27 8.12
N LEU A 125 23.05 -23.02 7.54
CA LEU A 125 21.93 -23.94 7.60
C LEU A 125 22.20 -25.23 6.81
N LEU A 126 23.09 -25.17 5.81
CA LEU A 126 23.50 -26.34 5.02
C LEU A 126 24.70 -27.08 5.65
N SER A 127 25.11 -26.71 6.87
CA SER A 127 26.09 -27.52 7.61
C SER A 127 25.41 -28.83 8.02
N SER A 128 26.12 -29.94 7.84
CA SER A 128 25.62 -31.32 8.03
C SER A 128 25.14 -31.66 9.45
N SER A 129 25.23 -30.71 10.38
CA SER A 129 24.79 -30.83 11.76
C SER A 129 24.56 -29.44 12.36
N ILE A 130 23.39 -28.85 12.09
CA ILE A 130 22.86 -27.80 12.98
C ILE A 130 22.46 -28.53 14.27
N ASN A 131 23.35 -28.56 15.26
CA ASN A 131 23.12 -29.17 16.57
C ASN A 131 22.78 -30.68 16.54
N GLU A 132 23.65 -31.56 16.04
CA GLU A 132 23.66 -33.06 16.18
C GLU A 132 22.37 -33.89 15.93
N PHE A 133 21.19 -33.27 15.85
CA PHE A 133 19.84 -33.85 15.86
C PHE A 133 19.02 -33.38 14.66
N LEU A 134 19.46 -32.33 13.95
CA LEU A 134 18.81 -31.81 12.76
C LEU A 134 19.76 -31.84 11.57
N LYS A 135 19.33 -32.53 10.50
CA LYS A 135 19.99 -32.52 9.19
C LYS A 135 19.11 -31.75 8.23
N VAL A 136 19.63 -30.66 7.69
CA VAL A 136 18.97 -29.89 6.63
C VAL A 136 19.51 -30.38 5.29
N ALA A 137 18.62 -30.58 4.32
CA ALA A 137 19.04 -30.94 2.97
C ALA A 137 19.86 -29.80 2.34
N ASP A 138 20.91 -30.15 1.63
CA ASP A 138 21.82 -29.23 0.95
C ASP A 138 21.20 -28.61 -0.31
N GLN A 139 20.09 -29.16 -0.79
CA GLN A 139 19.39 -28.74 -2.00
C GLN A 139 17.88 -28.69 -1.78
N SER A 140 17.22 -27.81 -2.56
CA SER A 140 15.76 -27.77 -2.63
C SER A 140 15.18 -29.10 -3.12
N GLU A 141 14.06 -29.54 -2.54
CA GLU A 141 13.37 -30.76 -2.94
C GLU A 141 12.83 -30.68 -4.37
N THR A 142 12.99 -31.76 -5.13
CA THR A 142 12.44 -31.86 -6.49
C THR A 142 11.04 -32.46 -6.44
N VAL A 143 10.06 -31.69 -6.89
CA VAL A 143 8.66 -32.11 -6.94
C VAL A 143 8.20 -32.30 -8.38
N LYS A 144 7.34 -33.31 -8.61
CA LYS A 144 6.70 -33.52 -9.91
C LYS A 144 5.55 -32.54 -10.07
N GLY A 145 5.74 -31.54 -10.93
CA GLY A 145 4.69 -30.60 -11.33
C GLY A 145 3.85 -31.16 -12.49
N VAL A 146 2.54 -30.89 -12.48
CA VAL A 146 1.66 -31.13 -13.62
C VAL A 146 1.22 -29.78 -14.18
N VAL A 147 1.45 -29.55 -15.48
CA VAL A 147 0.94 -28.35 -16.17
C VAL A 147 -0.46 -28.65 -16.66
N LEU A 148 -1.45 -27.97 -16.10
CA LEU A 148 -2.84 -28.13 -16.51
C LEU A 148 -3.07 -27.56 -17.92
N PRO A 149 -3.88 -28.22 -18.76
CA PRO A 149 -4.24 -27.69 -20.06
C PRO A 149 -5.02 -26.37 -19.90
N LYS A 150 -4.83 -25.45 -20.84
CA LYS A 150 -5.55 -24.17 -20.82
C LYS A 150 -7.06 -24.42 -21.03
N PRO A 151 -7.95 -23.73 -20.29
CA PRO A 151 -9.38 -23.94 -20.40
C PRO A 151 -9.93 -23.38 -21.73
N THR A 152 -11.05 -23.93 -22.22
CA THR A 152 -11.76 -23.32 -23.34
C THR A 152 -12.66 -22.20 -22.82
N VAL A 153 -12.42 -20.97 -23.25
CA VAL A 153 -13.26 -19.80 -22.91
C VAL A 153 -14.11 -19.44 -24.11
N LEU A 154 -15.43 -19.39 -23.90
CA LEU A 154 -16.43 -19.07 -24.93
C LEU A 154 -16.97 -17.66 -24.73
N PHE A 155 -17.02 -16.91 -25.83
CA PHE A 155 -17.64 -15.60 -25.95
C PHE A 155 -18.96 -15.69 -26.72
N GLY A 156 -19.66 -14.57 -26.81
CA GLY A 156 -20.86 -14.44 -27.64
C GLY A 156 -20.59 -14.90 -29.08
N GLN A 157 -21.65 -15.37 -29.75
CA GLN A 157 -21.56 -15.88 -31.13
C GLN A 157 -20.63 -17.11 -31.28
N GLY A 158 -20.34 -17.83 -30.18
CA GLY A 158 -19.57 -19.09 -30.20
C GLY A 158 -18.07 -18.91 -30.41
N ARG A 159 -17.55 -17.70 -30.30
CA ARG A 159 -16.11 -17.42 -30.46
C ARG A 159 -15.32 -17.96 -29.28
N LYS A 160 -14.11 -18.45 -29.54
CA LYS A 160 -13.21 -19.06 -28.55
C LYS A 160 -11.93 -18.23 -28.41
N VAL A 161 -11.42 -18.13 -27.19
CA VAL A 161 -10.10 -17.53 -26.95
C VAL A 161 -9.02 -18.38 -27.60
N ASP A 162 -8.20 -17.74 -28.44
CA ASP A 162 -6.98 -18.35 -28.97
C ASP A 162 -5.82 -18.11 -28.01
N TRP A 163 -5.55 -19.10 -27.17
CA TRP A 163 -4.41 -19.07 -26.25
C TRP A 163 -3.04 -19.16 -26.93
N GLY A 164 -2.99 -19.46 -28.24
CA GLY A 164 -1.80 -19.44 -29.08
C GLY A 164 -1.52 -18.09 -29.73
N ALA A 165 -2.49 -17.16 -29.74
CA ALA A 165 -2.33 -15.82 -30.30
C ALA A 165 -1.20 -15.04 -29.60
N LEU A 166 -1.04 -15.22 -28.28
CA LEU A 166 0.06 -14.69 -27.45
C LEU A 166 1.45 -14.79 -28.10
N ALA A 167 1.78 -15.95 -28.66
CA ALA A 167 3.08 -16.21 -29.26
C ALA A 167 3.24 -15.56 -30.65
N ARG A 168 2.12 -15.24 -31.32
CA ARG A 168 2.09 -14.66 -32.66
C ARG A 168 1.99 -13.13 -32.66
N THR A 169 1.27 -12.55 -31.70
CA THR A 169 1.03 -11.10 -31.62
C THR A 169 2.00 -10.37 -30.69
N GLY A 170 2.78 -11.10 -29.88
CA GLY A 170 3.67 -10.51 -28.88
C GLY A 170 2.93 -9.92 -27.67
N ASN A 171 1.62 -10.15 -27.55
CA ASN A 171 0.84 -9.71 -26.39
C ASN A 171 1.31 -10.42 -25.10
N LYS A 172 1.33 -9.69 -23.98
CA LYS A 172 1.69 -10.24 -22.65
C LYS A 172 0.57 -11.04 -22.00
N LYS A 173 -0.65 -10.96 -22.55
CA LYS A 173 -1.86 -11.63 -22.07
C LYS A 173 -2.64 -12.16 -23.26
N PRO A 174 -3.31 -13.33 -23.13
CA PRO A 174 -4.22 -13.80 -24.16
C PRO A 174 -5.30 -12.75 -24.35
N ASP A 175 -5.68 -12.55 -25.60
CA ASP A 175 -6.79 -11.68 -25.96
C ASP A 175 -8.03 -12.24 -25.26
N THR A 176 -8.31 -11.66 -24.10
CA THR A 176 -9.47 -11.94 -23.23
C THR A 176 -10.28 -10.66 -23.06
N ASP A 177 -9.81 -9.58 -23.70
CA ASP A 177 -10.50 -8.33 -23.81
C ASP A 177 -11.62 -8.46 -24.86
N PHE A 178 -12.80 -7.97 -24.49
CA PHE A 178 -14.01 -7.99 -25.31
C PHE A 178 -13.80 -7.27 -26.65
N MET A 179 -12.88 -6.29 -26.68
CA MET A 179 -12.53 -5.55 -27.88
C MET A 179 -11.79 -6.38 -28.94
N ALA A 180 -11.17 -7.50 -28.56
CA ALA A 180 -10.36 -8.32 -29.47
C ALA A 180 -11.03 -9.65 -29.86
N VAL A 181 -11.76 -10.29 -28.94
CA VAL A 181 -12.31 -11.64 -29.18
C VAL A 181 -13.78 -11.62 -29.59
N GLY A 182 -14.59 -10.73 -29.00
CA GLY A 182 -16.00 -10.60 -29.32
C GLY A 182 -16.87 -10.19 -28.14
N GLN A 183 -18.18 -10.32 -28.33
CA GLN A 183 -19.19 -9.85 -27.39
C GLN A 183 -19.29 -10.74 -26.15
N PHE A 184 -19.92 -10.22 -25.09
CA PHE A 184 -20.30 -11.04 -23.94
C PHE A 184 -21.08 -12.28 -24.38
N PHE A 185 -20.88 -13.42 -23.70
CA PHE A 185 -21.64 -14.64 -23.94
C PHE A 185 -23.15 -14.39 -23.81
N GLN A 186 -23.52 -13.62 -22.78
CA GLN A 186 -24.87 -13.12 -22.57
C GLN A 186 -24.80 -11.62 -22.24
N PRO A 187 -24.97 -10.74 -23.23
CA PRO A 187 -24.87 -9.30 -23.00
C PRO A 187 -26.08 -8.78 -22.21
N ALA A 188 -25.81 -7.91 -21.25
CA ALA A 188 -26.84 -7.17 -20.55
C ALA A 188 -27.46 -6.07 -21.44
N GLN A 189 -28.57 -5.49 -20.97
CA GLN A 189 -29.18 -4.32 -21.60
C GLN A 189 -29.10 -3.14 -20.62
N CYS A 190 -28.60 -2.01 -21.10
CA CYS A 190 -28.50 -0.76 -20.35
C CYS A 190 -29.49 0.25 -20.94
N LEU A 191 -30.74 0.19 -20.47
CA LEU A 191 -31.84 0.96 -21.06
C LEU A 191 -32.10 2.27 -20.33
N ASN A 192 -31.88 2.31 -19.02
CA ASN A 192 -32.10 3.50 -18.20
C ASN A 192 -30.92 3.69 -17.26
N TRP A 193 -30.11 4.69 -17.56
CA TRP A 193 -28.90 5.01 -16.80
C TRP A 193 -28.56 6.49 -16.94
N GLU A 194 -27.74 6.95 -16.01
CA GLU A 194 -27.40 8.35 -15.85
C GLU A 194 -25.89 8.51 -15.66
N VAL A 195 -25.35 9.57 -16.25
CA VAL A 195 -23.97 10.02 -16.06
C VAL A 195 -24.03 11.36 -15.35
N VAL A 196 -23.33 11.46 -14.23
CA VAL A 196 -23.32 12.64 -13.38
C VAL A 196 -21.95 13.29 -13.45
N PHE A 197 -21.90 14.58 -13.80
CA PHE A 197 -20.68 15.38 -13.77
C PHE A 197 -20.73 16.41 -12.65
N ASN A 198 -19.56 16.76 -12.11
CA ASN A 198 -19.43 18.01 -11.37
C ASN A 198 -19.52 19.19 -12.35
N GLU A 199 -20.21 20.26 -11.96
CA GLU A 199 -20.34 21.46 -12.80
C GLU A 199 -18.96 22.02 -13.19
N GLY A 200 -18.72 22.16 -14.50
CA GLY A 200 -17.42 22.59 -15.05
C GLY A 200 -16.36 21.48 -15.18
N GLY A 201 -16.67 20.25 -14.74
CA GLY A 201 -15.82 19.06 -14.86
C GLY A 201 -16.23 18.11 -15.99
N GLU A 202 -16.93 18.61 -17.00
CA GLU A 202 -17.40 17.81 -18.13
C GLU A 202 -16.25 17.25 -18.97
N LEU A 203 -16.30 15.94 -19.21
CA LEU A 203 -15.36 15.27 -20.10
C LEU A 203 -15.98 15.10 -21.49
N GLU A 204 -15.61 15.99 -22.40
CA GLU A 204 -16.07 15.96 -23.79
C GLU A 204 -15.74 14.61 -24.44
N GLY A 205 -16.74 13.94 -25.03
CA GLY A 205 -16.58 12.67 -25.71
C GLY A 205 -16.46 11.43 -24.81
N ALA A 206 -16.40 11.56 -23.47
CA ALA A 206 -16.32 10.39 -22.58
C ALA A 206 -17.57 9.49 -22.69
N ILE A 207 -18.76 10.10 -22.78
CA ILE A 207 -20.02 9.35 -22.92
C ILE A 207 -20.07 8.58 -24.23
N SER A 208 -19.67 9.20 -25.35
CA SER A 208 -19.70 8.55 -26.65
C SER A 208 -18.69 7.40 -26.73
N GLN A 209 -17.50 7.56 -26.15
CA GLN A 209 -16.52 6.48 -26.04
C GLN A 209 -17.05 5.31 -25.21
N LEU A 210 -17.71 5.59 -24.07
CA LEU A 210 -18.30 4.57 -23.22
C LEU A 210 -19.44 3.82 -23.91
N VAL A 211 -20.36 4.53 -24.56
CA VAL A 211 -21.47 3.93 -25.33
C VAL A 211 -20.93 3.07 -26.48
N SER A 212 -19.90 3.54 -27.18
CA SER A 212 -19.23 2.78 -28.23
C SER A 212 -18.62 1.48 -27.68
N ALA A 213 -17.92 1.55 -26.54
CA ALA A 213 -17.33 0.38 -25.91
C ALA A 213 -18.39 -0.63 -25.43
N MET A 214 -19.50 -0.16 -24.85
CA MET A 214 -20.63 -1.01 -24.47
C MET A 214 -21.23 -1.71 -25.69
N THR A 215 -21.44 -0.98 -26.77
CA THR A 215 -22.02 -1.51 -28.02
C THR A 215 -21.10 -2.54 -28.66
N LEU A 216 -19.79 -2.28 -28.74
CA LEU A 216 -18.79 -3.23 -29.24
C LEU A 216 -18.78 -4.53 -28.44
N SER A 217 -19.02 -4.44 -27.12
CA SER A 217 -19.13 -5.59 -26.22
C SER A 217 -20.47 -6.35 -26.36
N GLY A 218 -21.38 -5.88 -27.20
CA GLY A 218 -22.70 -6.48 -27.45
C GLY A 218 -23.79 -6.03 -26.48
N ILE A 219 -23.50 -5.08 -25.58
CA ILE A 219 -24.50 -4.51 -24.67
C ILE A 219 -25.44 -3.63 -25.47
N LYS A 220 -26.74 -3.89 -25.34
CA LYS A 220 -27.77 -2.99 -25.89
C LYS A 220 -27.89 -1.77 -24.97
N VAL A 221 -27.34 -0.63 -25.38
CA VAL A 221 -27.29 0.59 -24.59
C VAL A 221 -28.16 1.70 -25.21
N GLN A 222 -28.95 2.40 -24.40
CA GLN A 222 -29.61 3.64 -24.79
C GLN A 222 -28.78 4.87 -24.35
N PRO A 223 -28.97 6.06 -24.94
CA PRO A 223 -28.28 7.26 -24.49
C PRO A 223 -28.54 7.53 -23.00
N PRO A 224 -27.51 7.86 -22.19
CA PRO A 224 -27.70 8.16 -20.78
C PRO A 224 -28.42 9.49 -20.60
N ARG A 225 -29.08 9.65 -19.45
CA ARG A 225 -29.39 10.97 -18.93
C ARG A 225 -28.10 11.60 -18.41
N VAL A 226 -27.89 12.90 -18.65
CA VAL A 226 -26.74 13.62 -18.12
C VAL A 226 -27.22 14.61 -17.07
N THR A 227 -26.63 14.58 -15.88
CA THR A 227 -26.92 15.54 -14.80
C THR A 227 -25.66 16.15 -14.22
N PHE A 228 -25.84 17.33 -13.65
CA PHE A 228 -24.76 18.13 -13.09
C PHE A 228 -25.01 18.35 -11.61
N ILE A 229 -23.99 18.08 -10.80
CA ILE A 229 -24.03 18.33 -9.35
C ILE A 229 -23.09 19.48 -9.00
N ARG A 230 -23.48 20.23 -7.97
CA ARG A 230 -22.71 21.31 -7.38
C ARG A 230 -22.19 20.86 -6.02
N ASN A 231 -20.97 21.26 -5.66
CA ASN A 231 -20.36 20.98 -4.36
C ASN A 231 -20.31 19.48 -3.99
N GLU A 232 -20.14 18.59 -4.96
CA GLU A 232 -20.06 17.13 -4.76
C GLU A 232 -21.30 16.51 -4.08
N ASP A 233 -22.46 17.20 -4.11
CA ASP A 233 -23.67 16.70 -3.46
C ASP A 233 -24.38 15.63 -4.29
N LEU A 234 -23.92 14.40 -4.13
CA LEU A 234 -24.47 13.20 -4.75
C LEU A 234 -25.87 12.82 -4.22
N LYS A 235 -26.28 13.31 -3.04
CA LYS A 235 -27.56 12.92 -2.44
C LYS A 235 -28.74 13.40 -3.27
N VAL A 236 -28.65 14.59 -3.85
CA VAL A 236 -29.71 15.18 -4.69
C VAL A 236 -29.93 14.34 -5.96
N CYS A 237 -28.86 13.82 -6.56
CA CYS A 237 -28.96 12.96 -7.73
C CYS A 237 -29.56 11.58 -7.37
N CYS A 238 -29.06 10.95 -6.31
CA CYS A 238 -29.50 9.62 -5.91
C CYS A 238 -30.92 9.57 -5.31
N MET A 239 -31.43 10.65 -4.69
CA MET A 239 -32.79 10.68 -4.14
C MET A 239 -33.88 10.89 -5.20
N ASN A 240 -33.56 11.57 -6.31
CA ASN A 240 -34.48 11.77 -7.42
C ASN A 240 -34.67 10.50 -8.27
N HIS A 241 -33.74 9.55 -8.18
CA HIS A 241 -33.91 8.19 -8.68
C HIS A 241 -34.43 7.31 -7.53
N LYS A 242 -35.70 6.89 -7.57
CA LYS A 242 -36.17 5.81 -6.68
C LYS A 242 -35.43 4.52 -7.04
N ILE A 243 -34.24 4.33 -6.46
CA ILE A 243 -33.52 3.07 -6.47
C ILE A 243 -34.38 2.13 -5.62
N GLY A 244 -35.11 1.23 -6.28
CA GLY A 244 -35.81 0.14 -5.60
C GLY A 244 -34.79 -0.78 -4.96
N TYR A 245 -34.40 -0.50 -3.72
CA TYR A 245 -33.88 -1.53 -2.84
C TYR A 245 -35.05 -2.47 -2.55
N GLY A 246 -34.97 -3.70 -3.07
CA GLY A 246 -35.89 -4.76 -2.68
C GLY A 246 -35.82 -4.96 -1.16
N PRO A 247 -36.95 -5.17 -0.47
CA PRO A 247 -36.95 -5.25 0.98
C PRO A 247 -36.17 -6.51 1.42
N GLU A 248 -35.28 -6.32 2.38
CA GLU A 248 -34.69 -7.42 3.15
C GLU A 248 -35.82 -8.23 3.81
N GLY A 249 -35.89 -9.52 3.49
CA GLY A 249 -36.69 -10.49 4.24
C GLY A 249 -37.63 -11.35 3.40
N SER A 250 -37.13 -12.46 2.85
CA SER A 250 -37.78 -13.78 2.98
C SER A 250 -36.92 -14.87 2.34
N LYS A 251 -36.71 -15.95 3.10
CA LYS A 251 -36.15 -17.21 2.62
C LYS A 251 -37.16 -17.87 1.68
N THR A 252 -36.77 -18.21 0.45
CA THR A 252 -37.16 -19.44 -0.27
C THR A 252 -36.30 -19.65 -1.51
N ASP A 253 -36.03 -20.92 -1.80
CA ASP A 253 -35.10 -21.51 -2.77
C ASP A 253 -35.71 -21.56 -4.21
N PRO A 254 -35.08 -22.20 -5.22
CA PRO A 254 -34.58 -21.56 -6.44
C PRO A 254 -35.56 -21.64 -7.63
N GLY A 255 -35.59 -20.59 -8.46
CA GLY A 255 -36.27 -20.64 -9.74
C GLY A 255 -36.56 -19.27 -10.34
N VAL A 256 -35.81 -18.93 -11.39
CA VAL A 256 -36.16 -17.96 -12.45
C VAL A 256 -36.69 -16.59 -11.99
N SER A 257 -35.86 -15.55 -12.03
CA SER A 257 -36.29 -14.26 -12.61
C SER A 257 -35.09 -13.37 -12.95
N GLY A 258 -35.16 -12.71 -14.10
CA GLY A 258 -34.16 -11.75 -14.55
C GLY A 258 -34.21 -10.49 -13.71
N ALA A 259 -33.09 -10.15 -13.07
CA ALA A 259 -32.93 -8.89 -12.37
C ALA A 259 -32.35 -7.85 -13.33
N ALA A 260 -33.16 -6.85 -13.70
CA ALA A 260 -32.67 -5.61 -14.27
C ALA A 260 -32.03 -4.78 -13.14
N ALA A 261 -30.71 -4.89 -13.01
CA ALA A 261 -29.95 -4.03 -12.11
C ALA A 261 -29.76 -2.65 -12.76
N SER A 262 -30.33 -1.61 -12.13
CA SER A 262 -30.02 -0.22 -12.44
C SER A 262 -28.68 0.13 -11.83
N ASN A 263 -27.63 0.26 -12.65
CA ASN A 263 -26.29 0.64 -12.19
C ASN A 263 -26.08 2.14 -12.42
N VAL A 264 -25.85 2.88 -11.33
CA VAL A 264 -25.32 4.26 -11.39
C VAL A 264 -23.81 4.16 -11.50
N LEU A 265 -23.23 4.63 -12.59
CA LEU A 265 -21.78 4.73 -12.75
C LEU A 265 -21.37 6.17 -12.42
N ALA A 266 -20.80 6.39 -11.24
CA ALA A 266 -20.16 7.65 -10.90
C ALA A 266 -18.77 7.68 -11.54
N ALA A 267 -18.55 8.56 -12.52
CA ALA A 267 -17.22 8.89 -13.00
C ALA A 267 -16.63 10.00 -12.11
N LEU A 268 -15.45 9.75 -11.56
CA LEU A 268 -14.63 10.72 -10.81
C LEU A 268 -13.89 11.66 -11.77
#